data_AF-A0A7W1JRJ5-F1
#
_entry.id   AF-A0A7W1JRJ5-F1
#
_cell.length_a   1.000
_cell.length_b   1.000
_cell.length_c   1.000
_cell.angle_alpha   90.00
_cell.angle_beta   90.00
_cell.angle_gamma   90.00
#
_symmetry.space_group_name_H-M   'P 1'
#
loop_
_entity.id
_entity.type
_entity.pdbx_description
1 polymer ?
#
loop_
_entity_poly.entity_id
_entity_poly.type
_entity_poly.pdbx_seq_one_letter_code
_entity_poly.pdbx_strand_id
1 'polypeptide(L)'
;MIHINEQRLESDLSYRFQYTSEFIGFVAEDVAAIHAAAPVLAPVVPLLVDAVYAQLQRYDATWRHFLPRQTGYEGAVPKALEEVTQDHEMIRFRKEHLARYLTALVSKPYDGKMVAYLDMVGKMHTSKAGAAELAVPLVQMNALLGFVADALTNTILSLCLERGQEIRTLRGFGKLLWLQNDLINRHYQQVTVPDAVA
;
A
#
# COMPACT_ATOMS: atom_id res chain seq x y z
N MET A 1 -7.48 0.89 -32.38
CA MET A 1 -7.29 1.52 -31.04
C MET A 1 -8.35 0.97 -30.12
N ILE A 2 -8.01 0.68 -28.86
CA ILE A 2 -8.97 0.25 -27.85
C ILE A 2 -9.72 1.50 -27.36
N HIS A 3 -11.06 1.47 -27.36
CA HIS A 3 -11.86 2.58 -26.85
C HIS A 3 -12.06 2.43 -25.34
N ILE A 4 -11.82 3.51 -24.59
CA ILE A 4 -11.94 3.56 -23.13
C ILE A 4 -13.01 4.57 -22.75
N ASN A 5 -13.90 4.18 -21.84
CA ASN A 5 -14.84 5.10 -21.21
C ASN A 5 -14.17 5.74 -20.00
N GLU A 6 -13.66 6.96 -20.16
CA GLU A 6 -12.92 7.68 -19.12
C GLU A 6 -13.77 7.93 -17.86
N GLN A 7 -15.08 8.16 -17.99
CA GLN A 7 -15.96 8.36 -16.84
C GLN A 7 -16.04 7.12 -15.95
N ARG A 8 -15.97 5.92 -16.53
CA ARG A 8 -15.93 4.66 -15.78
C ARG A 8 -14.61 4.45 -15.03
N LEU A 9 -13.50 5.03 -15.49
CA LEU A 9 -12.21 4.96 -14.76
C LEU A 9 -12.28 5.63 -13.39
N GLU A 10 -13.19 6.60 -13.21
CA GLU A 10 -13.36 7.29 -11.93
C GLU A 10 -14.44 6.67 -11.04
N SER A 11 -15.45 6.04 -11.64
CA SER A 11 -16.66 5.56 -10.95
C SER A 11 -16.75 4.04 -10.75
N ASP A 12 -16.06 3.24 -11.57
CA ASP A 12 -16.10 1.78 -11.55
C ASP A 12 -14.70 1.23 -11.23
N LEU A 13 -14.52 0.77 -9.98
CA LEU A 13 -13.24 0.27 -9.49
C LEU A 13 -12.72 -0.91 -10.31
N SER A 14 -13.61 -1.84 -10.69
CA SER A 14 -13.23 -3.00 -11.49
C SER A 14 -12.77 -2.58 -12.88
N TYR A 15 -13.48 -1.63 -13.51
CA TYR A 15 -13.11 -1.10 -14.82
C TYR A 15 -11.76 -0.35 -14.78
N ARG A 16 -11.52 0.47 -13.75
CA ARG A 16 -10.24 1.15 -13.55
C ARG A 16 -9.10 0.17 -13.36
N PHE A 17 -9.28 -0.82 -12.48
CA PHE A 17 -8.25 -1.82 -12.19
C PHE A 17 -7.94 -2.67 -13.42
N GLN A 18 -8.96 -3.06 -14.19
CA GLN A 18 -8.77 -3.76 -15.45
C GLN A 18 -7.95 -2.93 -16.44
N TYR A 19 -8.36 -1.69 -16.70
CA TYR A 19 -7.66 -0.79 -17.63
C TYR A 19 -6.19 -0.57 -17.24
N THR A 20 -5.94 -0.24 -15.97
CA THR A 20 -4.58 0.02 -15.47
C THR A 20 -3.70 -1.24 -15.50
N SER A 21 -4.27 -2.40 -15.16
CA SER A 21 -3.56 -3.69 -15.24
C SER A 21 -3.21 -4.04 -16.69
N GLU A 22 -4.14 -3.89 -17.63
CA GLU A 22 -3.90 -4.13 -19.06
C GLU A 22 -2.83 -3.17 -19.61
N PHE A 23 -2.91 -1.88 -19.28
CA PHE A 23 -1.97 -0.87 -19.75
C PHE A 23 -0.54 -1.09 -19.22
N ILE A 24 -0.40 -1.44 -17.95
CA ILE A 24 0.90 -1.74 -17.31
C ILE A 24 1.42 -3.13 -17.74
N GLY A 25 0.53 -4.00 -18.23
CA GLY A 25 0.83 -5.40 -18.53
C GLY A 25 0.98 -6.25 -17.27
N PHE A 26 0.18 -5.99 -16.23
CA PHE A 26 0.06 -6.86 -15.06
C PHE A 26 -0.84 -8.06 -15.41
N VAL A 27 -0.22 -9.23 -15.53
CA VAL A 27 -0.85 -10.46 -16.04
C VAL A 27 -0.81 -11.59 -15.02
N ALA A 28 -1.45 -12.72 -15.33
CA ALA A 28 -1.53 -13.88 -14.43
C ALA A 28 -0.15 -14.42 -14.05
N GLU A 29 0.83 -14.35 -14.95
CA GLU A 29 2.21 -14.75 -14.70
C GLU A 29 2.90 -13.87 -13.65
N ASP A 30 2.55 -12.58 -13.56
CA ASP A 30 3.07 -11.69 -12.52
C ASP A 30 2.51 -12.09 -11.15
N VAL A 31 1.20 -12.39 -11.07
CA VAL A 31 0.56 -12.90 -9.85
C VAL A 31 1.19 -14.23 -9.43
N ALA A 32 1.39 -15.15 -10.37
CA ALA A 32 2.06 -16.42 -10.10
C ALA A 32 3.50 -16.22 -9.58
N ALA A 33 4.26 -15.27 -10.14
CA ALA A 33 5.60 -14.95 -9.67
C ALA A 33 5.63 -14.32 -8.27
N ILE A 34 4.64 -13.49 -7.93
CA ILE A 34 4.45 -12.92 -6.59
C ILE A 34 4.12 -14.03 -5.59
N HIS A 35 3.17 -14.91 -5.91
CA HIS A 35 2.79 -16.02 -5.04
C HIS A 35 3.92 -17.04 -4.86
N ALA A 36 4.70 -17.31 -5.92
CA ALA A 36 5.87 -18.18 -5.84
C ALA A 36 6.97 -17.63 -4.90
N ALA A 37 7.02 -16.31 -4.71
CA ALA A 37 7.93 -15.68 -3.77
C ALA A 37 7.43 -15.70 -2.31
N ALA A 38 6.18 -16.11 -2.05
CA ALA A 38 5.61 -16.08 -0.70
C ALA A 38 6.41 -16.89 0.34
N PRO A 39 6.87 -18.13 0.08
CA PRO A 39 7.60 -18.92 1.08
C PRO A 39 8.93 -18.29 1.50
N VAL A 40 9.58 -17.54 0.60
CA VAL A 40 10.87 -16.89 0.83
C VAL A 40 10.72 -15.45 1.35
N LEU A 41 9.61 -14.77 1.03
CA LEU A 41 9.30 -13.45 1.57
C LEU A 41 8.66 -13.52 2.97
N ALA A 42 7.84 -14.52 3.28
CA ALA A 42 7.15 -14.59 4.56
C ALA A 42 8.09 -14.49 5.79
N PRO A 43 9.25 -15.16 5.84
CA PRO A 43 10.21 -15.03 6.94
C PRO A 43 10.79 -13.62 7.10
N VAL A 44 10.82 -12.81 6.04
CA VAL A 44 11.42 -11.46 6.07
C VAL A 44 10.39 -10.34 6.25
N VAL A 45 9.09 -10.65 6.22
CA VAL A 45 8.01 -9.67 6.46
C VAL A 45 8.19 -8.89 7.76
N PRO A 46 8.51 -9.51 8.92
CA PRO A 46 8.73 -8.76 10.16
C PRO A 46 9.83 -7.70 10.02
N LEU A 47 10.95 -8.06 9.39
CA LEU A 47 12.07 -7.15 9.16
C LEU A 47 11.69 -5.99 8.24
N LEU A 48 10.93 -6.26 7.17
CA LEU A 48 10.45 -5.23 6.25
C LEU A 48 9.49 -4.25 6.96
N VAL A 49 8.59 -4.78 7.79
CA VAL A 49 7.68 -3.96 8.61
C VAL A 49 8.47 -3.08 9.59
N ASP A 50 9.45 -3.64 10.29
CA ASP A 50 10.28 -2.85 11.20
C ASP A 50 11.08 -1.77 10.46
N ALA A 51 11.64 -2.07 9.29
CA ALA A 51 12.33 -1.10 8.46
C ALA A 51 11.43 0.07 8.04
N VAL A 52 10.17 -0.21 7.66
CA VAL A 52 9.16 0.82 7.36
C VAL A 52 8.89 1.72 8.55
N TYR A 53 8.66 1.16 9.74
CA TYR A 53 8.37 1.97 10.93
C TYR A 53 9.60 2.73 11.43
N ALA A 54 10.79 2.15 11.32
CA ALA A 54 12.02 2.85 11.62
C ALA A 54 12.20 4.05 10.68
N GLN A 55 11.94 3.87 9.38
CA GLN A 55 12.02 4.96 8.42
C GLN A 55 11.00 6.06 8.71
N LEU A 56 9.76 5.72 9.05
CA LEU A 56 8.71 6.68 9.41
C LEU A 56 9.02 7.43 10.71
N GLN A 57 9.69 6.80 11.68
CA GLN A 57 10.05 7.45 12.94
C GLN A 57 11.17 8.48 12.79
N ARG A 58 12.00 8.38 11.75
CA ARG A 58 13.09 9.35 11.49
C ARG A 58 12.60 10.77 11.21
N TYR A 59 11.33 10.93 10.83
CA TYR A 59 10.74 12.22 10.49
C TYR A 59 9.49 12.46 11.33
N ASP A 60 9.48 13.54 12.11
CA ASP A 60 8.32 13.98 12.90
C ASP A 60 7.05 14.14 12.03
N ALA A 61 7.22 14.64 10.81
CA ALA A 61 6.17 14.86 9.84
C ALA A 61 5.39 13.60 9.48
N THR A 62 6.03 12.43 9.51
CA THR A 62 5.40 11.12 9.31
C THR A 62 5.02 10.44 10.63
N TRP A 63 5.84 10.59 11.67
CA TRP A 63 5.62 9.92 12.95
C TRP A 63 4.42 10.47 13.72
N ARG A 64 4.09 11.76 13.57
CA ARG A 64 2.94 12.39 14.23
C ARG A 64 1.58 11.74 13.90
N HIS A 65 1.46 11.07 12.76
CA HIS A 65 0.23 10.35 12.36
C HIS A 65 -0.03 9.11 13.20
N PHE A 66 0.94 8.70 14.02
CA PHE A 66 0.77 7.59 14.94
C PHE A 66 0.31 8.04 16.33
N LEU A 67 0.15 9.35 16.59
CA LEU A 67 -0.37 9.86 17.87
C LEU A 67 -1.87 9.56 18.05
N PRO A 68 -2.75 9.77 17.04
CA PRO A 68 -4.17 9.47 17.20
C PRO A 68 -4.44 7.97 17.33
N ARG A 69 -5.50 7.64 18.08
CA ARG A 69 -5.99 6.27 18.26
C ARG A 69 -6.32 5.65 16.89
N GLN A 70 -5.78 4.47 16.62
CA GLN A 70 -6.21 3.67 15.47
C GLN A 70 -7.60 3.07 15.72
N THR A 71 -8.46 3.06 14.70
CA THR A 71 -9.69 2.26 14.70
C THR A 71 -9.41 0.79 15.04
N GLY A 72 -10.16 0.25 16.00
CA GLY A 72 -10.03 -1.14 16.46
C GLY A 72 -8.99 -1.37 17.57
N TYR A 73 -8.22 -0.34 17.95
CA TYR A 73 -7.29 -0.43 19.08
C TYR A 73 -7.94 0.13 20.36
N GLU A 74 -8.04 -0.71 21.40
CA GLU A 74 -8.72 -0.39 22.66
C GLU A 74 -7.76 -0.01 23.81
N GLY A 75 -6.45 -0.16 23.63
CA GLY A 75 -5.45 0.08 24.67
C GLY A 75 -5.18 1.57 24.98
N ALA A 76 -4.12 1.82 25.76
CA ALA A 76 -3.68 3.16 26.10
C ALA A 76 -3.12 3.89 24.86
N VAL A 77 -3.36 5.20 24.78
CA VAL A 77 -2.92 6.07 23.67
C VAL A 77 -1.91 7.09 24.22
N PRO A 78 -0.81 7.32 23.50
CA PRO A 78 0.20 8.29 23.90
C PRO A 78 -0.37 9.72 23.91
N LYS A 79 0.08 10.54 24.85
CA LYS A 79 -0.36 11.94 24.99
C LYS A 79 0.55 12.91 24.26
N ALA A 80 1.79 12.50 24.00
CA ALA A 80 2.80 13.29 23.32
C ALA A 80 3.58 12.41 22.33
N LEU A 81 4.24 13.03 21.34
CA LEU A 81 4.91 12.31 20.27
C LEU A 81 6.10 11.49 20.79
N GLU A 82 6.73 11.96 21.86
CA GLU A 82 7.86 11.32 22.54
C GLU A 82 7.48 9.97 23.19
N GLU A 83 6.19 9.80 23.51
CA GLU A 83 5.64 8.55 24.06
C GLU A 83 5.36 7.51 22.94
N VAL A 84 5.32 7.94 21.68
CA VAL A 84 5.14 7.06 20.52
C VAL A 84 6.47 6.37 20.21
N THR A 85 6.79 5.30 20.92
CA THR A 85 8.00 4.50 20.68
C THR A 85 7.70 3.29 19.80
N GLN A 86 8.74 2.67 19.21
CA GLN A 86 8.60 1.43 18.43
C GLN A 86 7.98 0.28 19.25
N ASP A 87 8.14 0.32 20.57
CA ASP A 87 7.64 -0.67 21.52
C ASP A 87 6.25 -0.38 22.06
N HIS A 88 5.68 0.79 21.74
CA HIS A 88 4.34 1.15 22.17
C HIS A 88 3.32 0.16 21.61
N GLU A 89 2.37 -0.30 22.44
CA GLU A 89 1.39 -1.35 22.07
C GLU A 89 0.59 -0.99 20.82
N MET A 90 0.13 0.26 20.70
CA MET A 90 -0.52 0.76 19.48
C MET A 90 0.37 0.65 18.23
N ILE A 91 1.68 0.87 18.34
CA ILE A 91 2.61 0.72 17.20
C ILE A 91 2.74 -0.76 16.83
N ARG A 92 2.84 -1.67 17.81
CA ARG A 92 2.82 -3.12 17.56
C ARG A 92 1.53 -3.55 16.86
N PHE A 93 0.38 -3.06 17.32
CA PHE A 93 -0.92 -3.32 16.69
C PHE A 93 -0.96 -2.85 15.23
N ARG A 94 -0.43 -1.65 14.94
CA ARG A 94 -0.33 -1.13 13.56
C ARG A 94 0.65 -1.95 12.69
N LYS A 95 1.77 -2.41 13.24
CA LYS A 95 2.74 -3.29 12.57
C LYS A 95 2.10 -4.63 12.17
N GLU A 96 1.28 -5.22 13.04
CA GLU A 96 0.54 -6.45 12.72
C GLU A 96 -0.43 -6.26 11.54
N HIS A 97 -1.13 -5.11 11.48
CA HIS A 97 -1.99 -4.79 10.34
C HIS A 97 -1.19 -4.73 9.02
N LEU A 98 -0.01 -4.09 9.03
CA LEU A 98 0.86 -4.05 7.86
C LEU A 98 1.39 -5.45 7.49
N ALA A 99 1.78 -6.26 8.47
CA ALA A 99 2.24 -7.63 8.23
C ALA A 99 1.13 -8.50 7.60
N ARG A 100 -0.11 -8.39 8.08
CA ARG A 100 -1.28 -9.06 7.48
C ARG A 100 -1.53 -8.60 6.05
N TYR A 101 -1.38 -7.31 5.78
CA TYR A 101 -1.52 -6.76 4.44
C TYR A 101 -0.45 -7.33 3.48
N LEU A 102 0.84 -7.28 3.86
CA LEU A 102 1.94 -7.83 3.05
C LEU A 102 1.76 -9.33 2.79
N THR A 103 1.32 -10.09 3.81
CA THR A 103 0.98 -11.51 3.66
C THR A 103 -0.14 -11.70 2.64
N ALA A 104 -1.20 -10.87 2.69
CA ALA A 104 -2.31 -10.96 1.75
C ALA A 104 -1.87 -10.74 0.31
N LEU A 105 -0.97 -9.78 0.04
CA LEU A 105 -0.44 -9.51 -1.30
C LEU A 105 0.22 -10.76 -1.92
N VAL A 106 0.91 -11.57 -1.12
CA VAL A 106 1.65 -12.74 -1.61
C VAL A 106 0.85 -14.04 -1.53
N SER A 107 -0.32 -14.06 -0.88
CA SER A 107 -1.03 -15.31 -0.60
C SER A 107 -2.48 -15.36 -1.07
N LYS A 108 -3.09 -14.22 -1.43
CA LYS A 108 -4.50 -14.15 -1.81
C LYS A 108 -4.67 -14.00 -3.33
N PRO A 109 -5.77 -14.50 -3.91
CA PRO A 109 -6.07 -14.30 -5.33
C PRO A 109 -6.30 -12.81 -5.62
N TYR A 110 -5.90 -12.38 -6.81
CA TYR A 110 -6.12 -11.02 -7.31
C TYR A 110 -7.51 -10.90 -7.97
N ASP A 111 -8.54 -11.18 -7.17
CA ASP A 111 -9.94 -11.04 -7.58
C ASP A 111 -10.51 -9.68 -7.10
N GLY A 112 -11.81 -9.46 -7.33
CA GLY A 112 -12.49 -8.23 -6.91
C GLY A 112 -12.38 -7.93 -5.40
N LYS A 113 -12.18 -8.93 -4.54
CA LYS A 113 -11.98 -8.71 -3.09
C LYS A 113 -10.60 -8.14 -2.82
N MET A 114 -9.57 -8.65 -3.50
CA MET A 114 -8.23 -8.06 -3.42
C MET A 114 -8.25 -6.63 -3.94
N VAL A 115 -8.86 -6.37 -5.09
CA VAL A 115 -8.96 -5.01 -5.66
C VAL A 115 -9.65 -4.04 -4.69
N ALA A 116 -10.77 -4.46 -4.08
CA ALA A 116 -11.45 -3.66 -3.06
C ALA A 116 -10.59 -3.44 -1.81
N TYR A 117 -9.77 -4.43 -1.43
CA TYR A 117 -8.84 -4.29 -0.31
C TYR A 117 -7.74 -3.27 -0.62
N LEU A 118 -7.12 -3.34 -1.80
CA LEU A 118 -6.11 -2.36 -2.25
C LEU A 118 -6.69 -0.94 -2.28
N ASP A 119 -7.90 -0.76 -2.80
CA ASP A 119 -8.60 0.53 -2.81
C ASP A 119 -8.87 1.06 -1.40
N MET A 120 -9.29 0.17 -0.48
CA MET A 120 -9.52 0.53 0.92
C MET A 120 -8.25 0.99 1.62
N VAL A 121 -7.08 0.40 1.30
CA VAL A 121 -5.79 0.86 1.82
C VAL A 121 -5.51 2.30 1.41
N GLY A 122 -5.81 2.69 0.17
CA GLY A 122 -5.73 4.10 -0.22
C GLY A 122 -6.69 4.99 0.56
N LYS A 123 -7.96 4.56 0.62
CA LYS A 123 -9.02 5.33 1.26
C LYS A 123 -8.77 5.61 2.74
N MET A 124 -8.26 4.62 3.49
CA MET A 124 -8.04 4.72 4.95
C MET A 124 -6.92 5.67 5.39
N HIS A 125 -6.10 6.15 4.46
CA HIS A 125 -5.05 7.16 4.72
C HIS A 125 -5.48 8.59 4.37
N THR A 126 -6.74 8.76 3.97
CA THR A 126 -7.36 10.05 3.66
C THR A 126 -8.51 10.32 4.63
N SER A 127 -9.10 11.51 4.59
CA SER A 127 -10.33 11.80 5.37
C SER A 127 -11.58 11.05 4.84
N LYS A 128 -11.47 10.31 3.73
CA LYS A 128 -12.60 9.60 3.10
C LYS A 128 -12.93 8.25 3.76
N ALA A 129 -12.02 7.67 4.54
CA ALA A 129 -12.25 6.51 5.40
C ALA A 129 -11.21 6.47 6.54
N GLY A 130 -11.55 5.84 7.67
CA GLY A 130 -10.69 5.82 8.86
C GLY A 130 -11.03 6.92 9.87
N ALA A 131 -10.14 7.18 10.84
CA ALA A 131 -10.32 8.31 11.75
C ALA A 131 -10.06 9.61 10.97
N ALA A 132 -10.98 10.57 11.03
CA ALA A 132 -10.87 11.84 10.30
C ALA A 132 -9.56 12.60 10.62
N GLU A 133 -9.01 12.37 11.81
CA GLU A 133 -7.73 12.93 12.29
C GLU A 133 -6.49 12.28 11.65
N LEU A 134 -6.64 11.14 10.96
CA LEU A 134 -5.58 10.38 10.29
C LEU A 134 -5.55 10.63 8.78
N ALA A 135 -5.50 11.90 8.38
CA ALA A 135 -5.27 12.29 6.98
C ALA A 135 -3.76 12.43 6.70
N VAL A 136 -3.17 11.44 6.03
CA VAL A 136 -1.75 11.45 5.66
C VAL A 136 -1.59 12.25 4.36
N PRO A 137 -0.77 13.33 4.31
CA PRO A 137 -0.55 14.09 3.07
C PRO A 137 0.00 13.24 1.92
N LEU A 138 -0.41 13.52 0.69
CA LEU A 138 0.00 12.76 -0.49
C LEU A 138 1.53 12.68 -0.65
N VAL A 139 2.24 13.79 -0.39
CA VAL A 139 3.71 13.82 -0.46
C VAL A 139 4.37 12.80 0.48
N GLN A 140 3.79 12.56 1.66
CA GLN A 140 4.29 11.59 2.62
C GLN A 140 3.92 10.16 2.23
N MET A 141 2.71 9.97 1.69
CA MET A 141 2.28 8.68 1.16
C MET A 141 3.16 8.24 -0.01
N ASN A 142 3.43 9.13 -0.96
CA ASN A 142 4.32 8.83 -2.09
C ASN A 142 5.77 8.58 -1.65
N ALA A 143 6.27 9.34 -0.66
CA ALA A 143 7.60 9.08 -0.09
C ALA A 143 7.68 7.69 0.56
N LEU A 144 6.66 7.29 1.31
CA LEU A 144 6.58 5.95 1.90
C LEU A 144 6.52 4.86 0.82
N LEU A 145 5.68 5.02 -0.21
CA LEU A 145 5.61 4.05 -1.31
C LEU A 145 6.95 3.92 -2.05
N GLY A 146 7.67 5.03 -2.24
CA GLY A 146 9.02 5.01 -2.82
C GLY A 146 10.01 4.22 -1.95
N PHE A 147 9.98 4.43 -0.63
CA PHE A 147 10.80 3.64 0.30
C PHE A 147 10.43 2.15 0.27
N VAL A 148 9.14 1.81 0.30
CA VAL A 148 8.67 0.42 0.25
C VAL A 148 9.10 -0.26 -1.05
N ALA A 149 9.04 0.44 -2.19
CA ALA A 149 9.47 -0.08 -3.47
C ALA A 149 10.97 -0.44 -3.49
N ASP A 150 11.81 0.45 -2.97
CA ASP A 150 13.25 0.22 -2.86
C ASP A 150 13.58 -0.91 -1.87
N ALA A 151 12.98 -0.89 -0.68
CA ALA A 151 13.19 -1.91 0.35
C ALA A 151 12.78 -3.30 -0.13
N LEU A 152 11.65 -3.42 -0.85
CA LEU A 152 11.21 -4.69 -1.43
C LEU A 152 12.14 -5.15 -2.55
N THR A 153 12.61 -4.24 -3.41
CA THR A 153 13.59 -4.55 -4.46
C THR A 153 14.88 -5.10 -3.86
N ASN A 154 15.45 -4.40 -2.88
CA ASN A 154 16.66 -4.82 -2.17
C ASN A 154 16.47 -6.17 -1.46
N THR A 155 15.30 -6.38 -0.85
CA THR A 155 14.94 -7.66 -0.24
C THR A 155 14.98 -8.78 -1.27
N ILE A 156 14.29 -8.63 -2.41
CA ILE A 156 14.22 -9.66 -3.46
C ILE A 156 15.60 -10.00 -4.01
N LEU A 157 16.43 -8.98 -4.28
CA LEU A 157 17.83 -9.17 -4.74
C LEU A 157 18.70 -9.90 -3.72
N SER A 158 18.34 -9.86 -2.43
CA SER A 158 19.07 -10.54 -1.35
C SER A 158 18.60 -11.98 -1.11
N LEU A 159 17.49 -12.42 -1.73
CA LEU A 159 16.94 -13.77 -1.54
C LEU A 159 17.66 -14.86 -2.34
N CYS A 160 18.65 -14.49 -3.16
CA CYS A 160 19.42 -15.43 -4.00
C CYS A 160 18.53 -16.36 -4.85
N LEU A 161 17.46 -15.82 -5.43
CA LEU A 161 16.56 -16.57 -6.30
C LEU A 161 17.27 -16.96 -7.61
N GLU A 162 16.77 -18.00 -8.27
CA GLU A 162 17.15 -18.28 -9.66
C GLU A 162 16.91 -17.02 -10.50
N ARG A 163 17.83 -16.68 -11.41
CA ARG A 163 17.85 -15.38 -12.09
C ARG A 163 16.56 -15.07 -12.84
N GLY A 164 15.99 -16.04 -13.54
CA GLY A 164 14.69 -15.90 -14.19
C GLY A 164 13.56 -15.64 -13.19
N GLN A 165 13.53 -16.36 -12.07
CA GLN A 165 12.56 -16.13 -11.00
C GLN A 165 12.72 -14.75 -10.36
N GLU A 166 13.95 -14.34 -10.05
CA GLU A 166 14.26 -13.00 -9.51
C GLU A 166 13.71 -11.90 -10.42
N ILE A 167 13.99 -11.97 -11.72
CA ILE A 167 13.51 -10.99 -12.70
C ILE A 167 11.98 -10.95 -12.74
N ARG A 168 11.31 -12.12 -12.78
CA ARG A 168 9.84 -12.19 -12.80
C ARG A 168 9.25 -11.62 -11.52
N THR A 169 9.80 -11.95 -10.35
CA THR A 169 9.35 -11.45 -9.06
C THR A 169 9.54 -9.93 -8.96
N LEU A 170 10.70 -9.39 -9.34
CA LEU A 170 10.95 -7.94 -9.36
C LEU A 170 9.96 -7.21 -10.27
N ARG A 171 9.73 -7.72 -11.49
CA ARG A 171 8.77 -7.12 -12.42
C ARG A 171 7.34 -7.19 -11.89
N GLY A 172 6.93 -8.33 -11.35
CA GLY A 172 5.60 -8.52 -10.78
C GLY A 172 5.31 -7.53 -9.65
N PHE A 173 6.22 -7.42 -8.67
CA PHE A 173 6.07 -6.46 -7.59
C PHE A 173 6.15 -5.00 -8.06
N GLY A 174 7.03 -4.68 -9.01
CA GLY A 174 7.11 -3.33 -9.57
C GLY A 174 5.77 -2.88 -10.17
N LYS A 175 5.14 -3.74 -10.99
CA LYS A 175 3.82 -3.46 -11.56
C LYS A 175 2.74 -3.36 -10.48
N LEU A 176 2.74 -4.27 -9.51
CA LEU A 176 1.80 -4.26 -8.38
C LEU A 176 1.88 -2.96 -7.58
N LEU A 177 3.08 -2.45 -7.32
CA LEU A 177 3.28 -1.20 -6.58
C LEU A 177 2.73 0.00 -7.35
N TRP A 178 2.86 0.02 -8.68
CA TRP A 178 2.23 1.04 -9.52
C TRP A 178 0.70 0.98 -9.50
N LEU A 179 0.11 -0.22 -9.53
CA LEU A 179 -1.34 -0.40 -9.38
C LEU A 179 -1.82 0.07 -8.00
N GLN A 180 -1.09 -0.26 -6.94
CA GLN A 180 -1.38 0.26 -5.60
C GLN A 180 -1.27 1.78 -5.56
N ASN A 181 -0.23 2.36 -6.16
CA ASN A 181 -0.05 3.80 -6.21
C ASN A 181 -1.22 4.50 -6.92
N ASP A 182 -1.72 3.96 -8.03
CA ASP A 182 -2.93 4.49 -8.71
C ASP A 182 -4.15 4.46 -7.78
N LEU A 183 -4.45 3.30 -7.18
CA LEU A 183 -5.60 3.13 -6.28
C LEU A 183 -5.48 3.97 -5.01
N ILE A 184 -4.27 4.28 -4.55
CA ILE A 184 -4.04 5.22 -3.45
C ILE A 184 -4.32 6.65 -3.93
N ASN A 185 -3.70 7.07 -5.03
CA ASN A 185 -3.76 8.45 -5.52
C ASN A 185 -5.17 8.90 -5.90
N ARG A 186 -6.04 8.01 -6.39
CA ARG A 186 -7.45 8.37 -6.67
C ARG A 186 -8.21 8.86 -5.43
N HIS A 187 -7.82 8.47 -4.22
CA HIS A 187 -8.45 8.99 -3.00
C HIS A 187 -7.92 10.37 -2.59
N TYR A 188 -6.77 10.78 -3.11
CA TYR A 188 -6.19 12.11 -2.91
C TYR A 188 -6.67 13.15 -3.91
N GLN A 189 -7.18 12.71 -5.06
CA GLN A 189 -7.78 13.59 -6.04
C GLN A 189 -9.03 14.25 -5.44
N GLN A 190 -9.11 15.57 -5.58
CA GLN A 190 -10.33 16.32 -5.30
C GLN A 190 -11.35 15.94 -6.37
N VAL A 191 -12.61 15.77 -5.96
CA VAL A 191 -13.70 15.75 -6.95
C VAL A 191 -13.83 17.18 -7.45
N THR A 192 -13.22 17.49 -8.60
CA THR A 192 -13.59 18.70 -9.33
C THR A 192 -15.03 18.53 -9.77
N VAL A 193 -15.95 19.15 -9.04
CA VAL A 193 -17.27 19.45 -9.58
C VAL A 193 -17.03 20.48 -10.68
N PRO A 194 -17.32 20.18 -11.95
CA PRO A 194 -17.24 21.20 -12.99
C PRO A 194 -18.15 22.34 -12.56
N ASP A 195 -17.62 23.57 -12.50
CA ASP A 195 -18.44 24.75 -12.24
C ASP A 195 -19.65 24.69 -13.18
N ALA A 196 -20.85 24.80 -12.59
CA ALA A 196 -22.07 24.92 -13.35
C ALA A 196 -21.88 26.12 -14.29
N VAL A 197 -21.78 25.83 -15.58
CA VAL A 197 -21.65 26.84 -16.62
C VAL A 197 -22.83 27.80 -16.47
N ALA A 198 -22.54 29.02 -16.03
CA ALA A 198 -23.49 30.12 -15.97
C ALA A 198 -23.81 30.61 -17.39
#